data_AF-A0A517IV54-F1
#
_entry.id   AF-A0A517IV54-F1
#
_cell.length_a   1.000
_cell.length_b   1.000
_cell.length_c   1.000
_cell.angle_alpha   90.00
_cell.angle_beta   90.00
_cell.angle_gamma   90.00
#
_symmetry.space_group_name_H-M   'P 1'
#
loop_
_entity.id
_entity.type
_entity.pdbx_description
1 polymer ?
#
loop_
_entity_poly.entity_id
_entity_poly.type
_entity_poly.pdbx_seq_one_letter_code
_entity_poly.pdbx_strand_id
1 'polypeptide(L)'
;DMDWIKKNYDLYSKLIAGAIHGKPIGGLVAGNVKTSAKNQKNPPVPAGYTPDKNNVPYKKETGYYTVANVKGNNVRDGYSTNSRITGVLPNNATIKYDGAYCINGYRWITYIANSGQRRYIATGEVDKAGNRISSFGKFSTI
;
A
#
# COMPACT_ATOMS: atom_id res chain seq x y z
N ASP A 1 -17.24 -17.57 -3.32
CA ASP A 1 -18.36 -16.93 -4.03
C ASP A 1 -17.79 -15.92 -5.02
N MET A 2 -18.00 -16.14 -6.31
CA MET A 2 -17.33 -15.43 -7.41
C MET A 2 -18.06 -14.14 -7.83
N ASP A 3 -19.26 -13.90 -7.28
CA ASP A 3 -20.12 -12.79 -7.70
C ASP A 3 -19.74 -11.45 -7.08
N TRP A 4 -19.06 -11.45 -5.92
CA TRP A 4 -18.57 -10.22 -5.29
C TRP A 4 -17.40 -9.58 -6.06
N ILE A 5 -16.53 -10.43 -6.64
CA ILE A 5 -15.34 -9.99 -7.39
C ILE A 5 -15.74 -9.42 -8.76
N LYS A 6 -16.72 -10.04 -9.45
CA LYS A 6 -17.25 -9.51 -10.72
C LYS A 6 -17.91 -8.14 -10.54
N LYS A 7 -18.62 -7.91 -9.43
CA LYS A 7 -19.33 -6.65 -9.16
C LYS A 7 -18.41 -5.46 -8.81
N ASN A 8 -17.15 -5.72 -8.45
CA ASN A 8 -16.16 -4.69 -8.09
C ASN A 8 -14.91 -4.72 -8.98
N TYR A 9 -14.98 -5.40 -10.12
CA TYR A 9 -13.89 -5.59 -11.07
C TYR A 9 -13.27 -4.27 -11.55
N ASP A 10 -14.07 -3.21 -11.69
CA ASP A 10 -13.62 -1.88 -12.08
C ASP A 10 -12.74 -1.20 -11.02
N LEU A 11 -13.01 -1.43 -9.74
CA LEU A 11 -12.17 -0.94 -8.63
C LEU A 11 -10.88 -1.78 -8.54
N TYR A 12 -11.02 -3.09 -8.70
CA TYR A 12 -9.93 -4.06 -8.67
C TYR A 12 -8.93 -3.84 -9.82
N SER A 13 -9.41 -3.59 -11.03
CA SER A 13 -8.57 -3.34 -12.21
C SER A 13 -7.86 -1.98 -12.15
N LYS A 14 -8.50 -0.94 -11.60
CA LYS A 14 -7.90 0.40 -11.41
C LYS A 14 -6.82 0.41 -10.32
N LEU A 15 -6.99 -0.37 -9.25
CA LEU A 15 -6.05 -0.46 -8.13
C LEU A 15 -4.81 -1.30 -8.46
N ILE A 16 -4.99 -2.38 -9.22
CA ILE A 16 -3.87 -3.15 -9.78
C ILE A 16 -3.06 -2.24 -10.72
N ALA A 17 -3.68 -1.47 -11.62
CA ALA A 17 -2.94 -0.54 -12.47
C ALA A 17 -2.08 0.46 -11.67
N GLY A 18 -2.61 1.15 -10.66
CA GLY A 18 -1.85 2.17 -9.91
C GLY A 18 -0.70 1.64 -9.03
N ALA A 19 -0.77 0.38 -8.61
CA ALA A 19 0.25 -0.24 -7.77
C ALA A 19 1.42 -0.84 -8.57
N ILE A 20 1.16 -1.34 -9.79
CA ILE A 20 2.16 -2.08 -10.61
C ILE A 20 2.47 -1.49 -11.99
N HIS A 21 1.65 -0.61 -12.59
CA HIS A 21 1.94 0.02 -13.90
C HIS A 21 1.44 1.47 -13.98
N GLY A 22 2.36 2.43 -14.14
CA GLY A 22 1.97 3.79 -14.53
C GLY A 22 1.19 3.78 -15.84
N LYS A 23 -0.06 4.28 -15.79
CA LYS A 23 -1.09 4.43 -16.85
C LYS A 23 -1.51 3.13 -17.59
N PRO A 24 -2.82 2.84 -17.69
CA PRO A 24 -3.29 1.76 -18.55
C PRO A 24 -3.09 2.10 -20.04
N ILE A 25 -2.58 1.14 -20.81
CA ILE A 25 -2.46 1.21 -22.27
C ILE A 25 -3.79 0.75 -22.86
N GLY A 26 -4.52 1.69 -23.48
CA GLY A 26 -5.66 1.43 -24.35
C GLY A 26 -7.03 1.38 -23.67
N GLY A 27 -7.83 2.43 -23.90
CA GLY A 27 -9.29 2.32 -23.88
C GLY A 27 -10.04 3.25 -22.93
N LEU A 28 -10.67 4.27 -23.52
CA LEU A 28 -11.68 5.19 -23.00
C LEU A 28 -11.18 6.42 -22.22
N VAL A 29 -11.33 7.57 -22.89
CA VAL A 29 -11.29 8.92 -22.32
C VAL A 29 -12.27 8.98 -21.14
N ALA A 30 -11.75 8.89 -19.91
CA ALA A 30 -12.52 9.22 -18.72
C ALA A 30 -12.65 10.74 -18.67
N GLY A 31 -13.79 11.23 -19.15
CA GLY A 31 -14.20 12.61 -18.99
C GLY A 31 -14.12 13.08 -17.54
N ASN A 32 -14.07 14.40 -17.39
CA ASN A 32 -13.92 15.16 -16.16
C ASN A 32 -14.90 14.81 -15.02
N VAL A 33 -14.82 13.62 -14.45
CA VAL A 33 -15.42 13.32 -13.15
C VAL A 33 -14.38 13.70 -12.10
N LYS A 34 -14.49 14.93 -11.61
CA LYS A 34 -14.01 15.27 -10.26
C LYS A 34 -14.76 14.37 -9.28
N THR A 35 -14.31 13.12 -9.09
CA THR A 35 -14.71 12.36 -7.91
C THR A 35 -14.06 13.05 -6.73
N SER A 36 -14.84 13.92 -6.10
CA SER A 36 -14.49 14.55 -4.85
C SER A 36 -14.14 13.44 -3.85
N ALA A 37 -12.88 13.42 -3.44
CA ALA A 37 -12.39 12.66 -2.30
C ALA A 37 -13.07 13.21 -1.04
N LYS A 38 -14.30 12.77 -0.77
CA LYS A 38 -14.97 13.00 0.52
C LYS A 38 -15.67 11.71 0.95
N ASN A 39 -15.29 11.26 2.15
CA ASN A 39 -15.84 10.16 2.94
C ASN A 39 -15.43 8.72 2.57
N GLN A 40 -14.14 8.40 2.73
CA GLN A 40 -13.79 7.12 3.38
C GLN A 40 -13.72 7.40 4.88
N LYS A 41 -14.75 7.02 5.66
CA LYS A 41 -14.58 6.88 7.12
C LYS A 41 -13.41 5.92 7.31
N ASN A 42 -12.37 6.35 8.02
CA ASN A 42 -11.15 5.57 8.25
C ASN A 42 -11.53 4.11 8.57
N PRO A 43 -10.90 3.11 7.93
CA PRO A 43 -11.19 1.71 8.25
C PRO A 43 -10.99 1.49 9.75
N PRO A 44 -11.81 0.62 10.40
CA PRO A 44 -11.62 0.25 11.80
C PRO A 44 -10.15 -0.10 12.06
N VAL A 45 -9.62 0.40 13.17
CA VAL A 45 -8.22 0.23 13.54
C VAL A 45 -7.93 -1.27 13.70
N PRO A 46 -7.03 -1.87 12.88
CA PRO A 46 -6.72 -3.29 13.00
C PRO A 46 -6.09 -3.61 14.35
N ALA A 47 -6.23 -4.86 14.79
CA ALA A 47 -5.67 -5.32 16.06
C ALA A 47 -4.16 -5.03 16.15
N GLY A 48 -3.73 -4.40 17.24
CA GLY A 48 -2.33 -4.01 17.48
C GLY A 48 -1.90 -2.71 16.79
N TYR A 49 -2.82 -1.97 16.17
CA TYR A 49 -2.60 -0.61 15.69
C TYR A 49 -3.23 0.41 16.64
N THR A 50 -2.67 1.61 16.66
CA THR A 50 -3.24 2.80 17.31
C THR A 50 -3.28 3.95 16.31
N PRO A 51 -4.27 4.86 16.37
CA PRO A 51 -4.27 6.05 15.53
C PRO A 51 -3.02 6.90 15.77
N ASP A 52 -2.37 7.36 14.70
CA ASP A 52 -1.32 8.36 14.78
C ASP A 52 -1.89 9.78 14.94
N LYS A 53 -1.01 10.80 14.92
CA LYS A 53 -1.40 12.21 15.01
C LYS A 53 -2.36 12.69 13.91
N ASN A 54 -2.45 11.97 12.80
CA ASN A 54 -3.34 12.25 11.67
C ASN A 54 -4.54 11.30 11.65
N ASN A 55 -4.80 10.57 12.74
CA ASN A 55 -5.83 9.53 12.86
C ASN A 55 -5.68 8.36 11.87
N VAL A 56 -4.46 8.10 11.39
CA VAL A 56 -4.16 6.96 10.53
C VAL A 56 -3.76 5.76 11.41
N PRO A 57 -4.33 4.56 11.19
CA PRO A 57 -3.90 3.37 11.93
C PRO A 57 -2.41 3.11 11.74
N TYR A 58 -1.67 3.20 12.85
CA TYR A 58 -0.23 3.03 12.91
C TYR A 58 0.17 1.96 13.93
N LYS A 59 1.21 1.21 13.63
CA LYS A 59 1.84 0.28 14.56
C LYS A 59 3.33 0.54 14.59
N LYS A 60 3.87 0.78 15.79
CA LYS A 60 5.32 0.80 16.00
C LYS A 60 5.81 -0.63 16.05
N GLU A 61 6.55 -1.05 15.04
CA GLU A 61 7.13 -2.38 14.94
C GLU A 61 8.38 -2.36 14.10
N THR A 62 9.38 -3.14 14.50
CA THR A 62 10.65 -3.24 13.80
C THR A 62 10.81 -4.65 13.27
N GLY A 63 11.29 -4.78 12.04
CA GLY A 63 11.52 -6.08 11.40
C GLY A 63 12.26 -5.93 10.09
N TYR A 64 12.48 -7.06 9.42
CA TYR A 64 12.97 -7.09 8.05
C TYR A 64 11.84 -7.41 7.08
N TYR A 65 11.88 -6.77 5.92
CA TYR A 65 11.00 -7.04 4.80
C TYR A 65 11.82 -7.35 3.56
N THR A 66 11.66 -8.55 3.02
CA THR A 66 12.29 -9.00 1.77
C THR A 66 11.26 -8.98 0.65
N VAL A 67 11.54 -8.26 -0.43
CA VAL A 67 10.66 -8.21 -1.60
C VAL A 67 10.62 -9.59 -2.27
N ALA A 68 9.41 -10.11 -2.54
CA ALA A 68 9.22 -11.36 -3.28
C ALA A 68 8.56 -11.14 -4.66
N ASN A 69 8.12 -9.91 -4.94
CA ASN A 69 7.58 -9.55 -6.24
C ASN A 69 8.70 -9.47 -7.28
N VAL A 70 8.54 -10.21 -8.39
CA VAL A 70 9.48 -10.21 -9.52
C VAL A 70 9.70 -8.83 -10.13
N LYS A 71 8.69 -7.94 -10.10
CA LYS A 71 8.79 -6.55 -10.60
C LYS A 71 9.35 -5.57 -9.55
N GLY A 72 9.64 -6.04 -8.34
CA GLY A 72 10.02 -5.19 -7.23
C GLY A 72 8.84 -4.49 -6.56
N ASN A 73 9.15 -3.67 -5.55
CA ASN A 73 8.18 -2.86 -4.82
C ASN A 73 8.47 -1.37 -4.98
N ASN A 74 7.44 -0.59 -5.32
CA ASN A 74 7.54 0.87 -5.39
C ASN A 74 7.84 1.47 -4.01
N VAL A 75 8.84 2.35 -3.97
CA VAL A 75 9.18 3.17 -2.81
C VAL A 75 8.57 4.54 -3.00
N ARG A 76 7.81 5.01 -2.01
CA ARG A 76 7.07 6.28 -2.07
C ARG A 76 7.44 7.23 -0.94
N ASP A 77 7.16 8.51 -1.12
CA ASP A 77 7.28 9.54 -0.08
C ASP A 77 6.02 9.72 0.78
N GLY A 78 4.99 8.88 0.58
CA GLY A 78 3.82 8.80 1.44
C GLY A 78 3.12 7.44 1.34
N TYR A 79 2.23 7.15 2.29
CA TYR A 79 1.42 5.91 2.39
C TYR A 79 0.17 5.93 1.48
N SER A 80 0.35 6.38 0.24
CA SER A 80 -0.71 6.39 -0.77
C SER A 80 -0.16 5.90 -2.12
N THR A 81 -0.98 5.20 -2.88
CA THR A 81 -0.66 4.84 -4.27
C THR A 81 -0.60 6.07 -5.19
N ASN A 82 -1.11 7.22 -4.75
CA ASN A 82 -0.97 8.52 -5.42
C ASN A 82 0.27 9.31 -4.99
N SER A 83 0.97 8.90 -3.92
CA SER A 83 2.21 9.54 -3.49
C SER A 83 3.32 9.29 -4.52
N ARG A 84 4.27 10.23 -4.61
CA ARG A 84 5.33 10.19 -5.62
C ARG A 84 6.21 8.97 -5.38
N ILE A 85 6.49 8.26 -6.47
CA ILE A 85 7.46 7.16 -6.47
C ILE A 85 8.86 7.78 -6.46
N THR A 86 9.67 7.40 -5.47
CA THR A 86 11.04 7.88 -5.30
C THR A 86 12.08 6.81 -5.61
N GLY A 87 11.65 5.60 -5.93
CA GLY A 87 12.50 4.48 -6.30
C GLY A 87 11.72 3.17 -6.35
N VAL A 88 12.43 2.09 -6.63
CA VAL A 88 11.89 0.73 -6.64
C VAL A 88 12.87 -0.16 -5.88
N LEU A 89 12.38 -0.93 -4.89
CA LEU A 89 13.16 -2.02 -4.31
C LEU A 89 13.09 -3.22 -5.26
N PRO A 90 14.23 -3.74 -5.74
CA PRO A 90 14.22 -4.90 -6.62
C PRO A 90 13.77 -6.17 -5.88
N ASN A 91 13.44 -7.20 -6.65
CA ASN A 91 13.16 -8.52 -6.09
C ASN A 91 14.32 -9.01 -5.21
N ASN A 92 14.01 -9.72 -4.13
CA ASN A 92 14.94 -10.18 -3.10
C ASN A 92 15.68 -9.09 -2.30
N ALA A 93 15.42 -7.80 -2.55
CA ALA A 93 15.94 -6.74 -1.69
C ALA A 93 15.32 -6.84 -0.30
N THR A 94 16.17 -6.70 0.72
CA THR A 94 15.74 -6.69 2.13
C THR A 94 15.96 -5.30 2.73
N ILE A 95 14.95 -4.81 3.44
CA ILE A 95 15.05 -3.57 4.22
C ILE A 95 14.66 -3.81 5.67
N LYS A 96 15.26 -3.02 6.58
CA LYS A 96 14.80 -2.89 7.95
C LYS A 96 13.78 -1.75 8.03
N TYR A 97 12.61 -2.01 8.62
CA TYR A 97 11.55 -1.02 8.82
C TYR A 97 11.31 -0.80 10.32
N ASP A 98 10.69 0.33 10.69
CA ASP A 98 10.45 0.75 12.08
C ASP A 98 8.99 1.13 12.38
N GLY A 99 8.10 0.96 11.39
CA GLY A 99 6.66 1.05 11.63
C GLY A 99 5.82 0.58 10.45
N ALA A 100 4.52 0.46 10.70
CA ALA A 100 3.54 0.08 9.70
C ALA A 100 2.25 0.89 9.80
N TYR A 101 1.59 1.08 8.67
CA TYR A 101 0.28 1.75 8.55
C TYR A 101 -0.70 0.84 7.82
N CYS A 102 -1.99 0.96 8.17
CA CYS A 102 -3.09 0.35 7.42
C CYS A 102 -4.01 1.44 6.90
N ILE A 103 -3.92 1.74 5.61
CA ILE A 103 -4.65 2.85 4.98
C ILE A 103 -4.79 2.62 3.48
N ASN A 104 -5.88 3.11 2.90
CA ASN A 104 -6.18 2.99 1.47
C ASN A 104 -6.20 1.55 0.95
N GLY A 105 -6.58 0.57 1.78
CA GLY A 105 -6.64 -0.84 1.42
C GLY A 105 -5.28 -1.55 1.38
N TYR A 106 -4.20 -0.92 1.86
CA TYR A 106 -2.88 -1.53 1.91
C TYR A 106 -2.27 -1.47 3.31
N ARG A 107 -1.45 -2.49 3.60
CA ARG A 107 -0.46 -2.42 4.67
C ARG A 107 0.82 -1.79 4.12
N TRP A 108 1.16 -0.64 4.66
CA TRP A 108 2.40 0.08 4.36
C TRP A 108 3.42 -0.17 5.47
N ILE A 109 4.68 -0.35 5.11
CA ILE A 109 5.79 -0.23 6.07
C ILE A 109 6.54 1.06 5.83
N THR A 110 7.18 1.56 6.87
CA THR A 110 8.00 2.76 6.80
C THR A 110 9.40 2.55 7.34
N TYR A 111 10.36 3.20 6.70
CA TYR A 111 11.78 3.12 7.03
C TYR A 111 12.49 4.44 6.69
N ILE A 112 13.69 4.64 7.26
CA ILE A 112 14.60 5.71 6.85
C ILE A 112 15.51 5.15 5.75
N ALA A 113 15.45 5.74 4.55
CA ALA A 113 16.37 5.38 3.47
C ALA A 113 17.77 5.96 3.75
N ASN A 114 18.80 5.45 3.06
CA ASN A 114 20.19 5.94 3.18
C ASN A 114 20.32 7.46 2.97
N SER A 115 19.40 8.06 2.20
CA SER A 115 19.27 9.52 2.02
C SER A 115 18.78 10.30 3.27
N GLY A 116 18.52 9.64 4.39
CA GLY A 116 17.89 10.22 5.60
C GLY A 116 16.37 10.45 5.49
N GLN A 117 15.79 10.29 4.30
CA GLN A 117 14.37 10.52 4.06
C GLN A 117 13.49 9.34 4.48
N ARG A 118 12.33 9.65 5.07
CA ARG A 118 11.28 8.68 5.41
C ARG A 118 10.60 8.16 4.14
N ARG A 119 10.55 6.84 3.97
CA ARG A 119 9.97 6.17 2.80
C ARG A 119 8.89 5.19 3.20
N TYR A 120 8.02 4.89 2.24
CA TYR A 120 6.86 4.02 2.43
C TYR A 120 6.76 3.00 1.31
N ILE A 121 6.45 1.76 1.67
CA ILE A 121 6.29 0.65 0.72
C ILE A 121 5.00 -0.08 1.05
N ALA A 122 4.14 -0.26 0.04
CA ALA A 122 3.01 -1.16 0.16
C ALA A 122 3.52 -2.60 0.18
N THR A 123 3.10 -3.37 1.18
CA THR A 123 3.58 -4.75 1.40
C THR A 123 2.50 -5.80 1.15
N GLY A 124 1.28 -5.37 0.86
CA GLY A 124 0.14 -6.23 0.61
C GLY A 124 -1.15 -5.50 0.87
N GLU A 125 -2.25 -6.11 0.43
CA GLU A 125 -3.60 -5.60 0.62
C GLU A 125 -4.14 -5.99 2.00
N VAL A 126 -5.05 -5.17 2.49
CA VAL A 126 -5.82 -5.42 3.71
C VAL A 126 -7.31 -5.35 3.42
N ASP A 127 -8.11 -6.12 4.17
CA ASP A 127 -9.56 -6.04 4.13
C ASP A 127 -10.09 -4.78 4.85
N LYS A 128 -11.42 -4.63 4.92
CA LYS A 128 -12.05 -3.50 5.63
C LYS A 128 -11.76 -3.48 7.13
N ALA A 129 -11.43 -4.61 7.74
CA ALA A 129 -11.04 -4.73 9.15
C ALA A 129 -9.53 -4.51 9.36
N GLY A 130 -8.77 -4.29 8.28
CA GLY A 130 -7.33 -4.14 8.32
C GLY A 130 -6.57 -5.46 8.45
N ASN A 131 -7.24 -6.60 8.30
CA ASN A 131 -6.57 -7.90 8.24
C ASN A 131 -5.86 -8.02 6.91
N ARG A 132 -4.65 -8.59 6.95
CA ARG A 132 -3.85 -8.79 5.75
C ARG A 132 -4.43 -9.92 4.90
N ILE A 133 -4.67 -9.64 3.62
CA ILE A 133 -5.21 -10.62 2.66
C ILE A 133 -4.20 -11.00 1.57
N SER A 134 -3.13 -10.21 1.38
CA SER A 134 -2.06 -10.54 0.44
C SER A 134 -0.68 -10.08 0.93
N SER A 135 0.38 -10.60 0.30
CA SER A 135 1.76 -10.29 0.65
C SER A 135 2.64 -10.14 -0.59
N PHE A 136 3.30 -8.99 -0.73
CA PHE A 136 4.26 -8.71 -1.82
C PHE A 136 5.70 -9.10 -1.48
N GLY A 137 5.91 -9.65 -0.28
CA GLY A 137 7.23 -9.99 0.26
C GLY A 137 7.15 -10.91 1.46
N LYS A 138 8.28 -11.07 2.15
CA LYS A 138 8.41 -11.88 3.36
C LYS A 138 8.80 -10.98 4.52
N PHE A 139 8.19 -11.22 5.67
CA PHE A 139 8.54 -10.55 6.92
C PHE A 139 9.35 -11.50 7.79
N SER A 140 10.39 -10.98 8.44
CA SER A 140 11.09 -11.70 9.50
C SER A 140 11.34 -10.78 10.69
N THR A 141 11.47 -11.38 11.87
CA THR A 141 11.89 -10.67 13.08
C THR A 141 13.36 -10.27 12.99
N ILE A 142 13.76 -9.33 13.83
CA ILE A 142 15.16 -9.01 14.08
C ILE A 142 15.78 -10.06 14.99
#